data_AF-A0A9D9EAR6-F1
#
_entry.id   AF-A0A9D9EAR6-F1
#
_cell.length_a   1.000
_cell.length_b   1.000
_cell.length_c   1.000
_cell.angle_alpha   90.00
_cell.angle_beta   90.00
_cell.angle_gamma   90.00
#
_symmetry.space_group_name_H-M   'P 1'
#
loop_
_entity.id
_entity.type
_entity.pdbx_description
1 polymer ?
#
loop_
_entity_poly.entity_id
_entity_poly.type
_entity_poly.pdbx_seq_one_letter_code
_entity_poly.pdbx_strand_id
1 'polypeptide(L)'
;MVILTLNCGSSSAKYQVYDWDNKDVLCVGVVERIGLEYSTIEQKSTGKEEYEARFTSPTHMEAIELILKMLTDETYGCIKSLDEIGAVGHRVLHGGEYFKKSTLVTDEVIEKLKEIIPLGPLHMPANIMGIEVARKLMPDVPQAIIMDTAWHQTMPEEAYMYAVPYSWYKDFNVRRYGFHGTSHLYCAKRAAVLLGKKNEDTNVIILHIGNGASACAVKNGICIDTSMGLTPLEGLVMGSRSGDIDPAIVPYICKNLGVTVEEMDTILNKKSGLIGLCGKSDRRDVHEAANKGDRMAQLAIDMECHRIKKYIGAYAALLGRVDAVVFTAGVGEMGEHIRRGSLKGLESLGIVMDEDKNNLSHCRNAETCISTDDSPVKIFVIPTDEELVMTEDAFALMNGTYDVHTNFHYTFEDPKYLNKARERGLIENLKKKPELQSIIVRPALA
;
A
#
# COMPACT_ATOMS: atom_id res chain seq x y z
N MET A 1 -9.60 20.96 -11.74
CA MET A 1 -10.43 19.77 -12.04
C MET A 1 -10.32 18.84 -10.86
N VAL A 2 -11.42 18.21 -10.44
CA VAL A 2 -11.44 17.36 -9.24
C VAL A 2 -11.38 15.88 -9.61
N ILE A 3 -10.55 15.11 -8.91
CA ILE A 3 -10.48 13.65 -9.04
C ILE A 3 -10.90 13.02 -7.72
N LEU A 4 -11.81 12.05 -7.79
CA LEU A 4 -12.19 11.21 -6.66
C LEU A 4 -11.44 9.88 -6.73
N THR A 5 -10.83 9.45 -5.64
CA THR A 5 -10.30 8.09 -5.53
C THR A 5 -11.11 7.27 -4.52
N LEU A 6 -11.41 6.02 -4.86
CA LEU A 6 -12.16 5.08 -4.01
C LEU A 6 -11.35 3.80 -3.79
N ASN A 7 -11.25 3.38 -2.53
CA ASN A 7 -10.63 2.13 -2.11
C ASN A 7 -11.62 1.34 -1.25
N CYS A 8 -12.42 0.49 -1.91
CA CYS A 8 -13.45 -0.33 -1.29
C CYS A 8 -12.86 -1.67 -0.83
N GLY A 9 -12.53 -1.79 0.45
CA GLY A 9 -12.14 -3.06 1.09
C GLY A 9 -13.36 -3.89 1.52
N SER A 10 -13.13 -5.09 2.06
CA SER A 10 -14.23 -6.01 2.43
C SER A 10 -15.29 -5.43 3.38
N SER A 11 -14.89 -4.49 4.25
CA SER A 11 -15.76 -3.87 5.27
C SER A 11 -15.49 -2.38 5.46
N SER A 12 -14.87 -1.73 4.47
CA SER A 12 -14.57 -0.30 4.50
C SER A 12 -14.53 0.31 3.10
N ALA A 13 -14.68 1.62 3.01
CA ALA A 13 -14.47 2.40 1.80
C ALA A 13 -13.69 3.67 2.16
N LYS A 14 -12.43 3.74 1.74
CA LYS A 14 -11.61 4.96 1.87
C LYS A 14 -11.74 5.80 0.63
N TYR A 15 -11.69 7.12 0.80
CA TYR A 15 -11.80 8.04 -0.31
C TYR A 15 -10.96 9.30 -0.12
N GLN A 16 -10.53 9.86 -1.24
CA GLN A 16 -9.84 11.15 -1.29
C GLN A 16 -10.38 11.95 -2.49
N VAL A 17 -10.55 13.26 -2.27
CA VAL A 17 -10.89 14.23 -3.31
C VAL A 17 -9.69 15.13 -3.52
N TYR A 18 -9.18 15.14 -4.75
CA TYR A 18 -7.96 15.86 -5.12
C TYR A 18 -8.24 16.94 -6.16
N ASP A 19 -7.75 18.15 -5.92
CA ASP A 19 -7.75 19.22 -6.91
C ASP A 19 -6.50 19.09 -7.78
N TRP A 20 -6.69 18.65 -9.02
CA TRP A 20 -5.62 18.43 -9.97
C TRP A 20 -4.87 19.70 -10.36
N ASP A 21 -5.57 20.83 -10.46
CA ASP A 21 -4.97 22.07 -10.96
C ASP A 21 -4.16 22.73 -9.85
N ASN A 22 -4.72 22.73 -8.63
CA ASN A 22 -4.04 23.26 -7.46
C ASN A 22 -3.05 22.28 -6.83
N LYS A 23 -3.01 21.02 -7.27
CA LYS A 23 -2.16 19.96 -6.70
C LYS A 23 -2.32 19.84 -5.18
N ASP A 24 -3.56 19.75 -4.72
CA ASP A 24 -3.87 19.71 -3.29
C ASP A 24 -5.03 18.77 -2.97
N VAL A 25 -5.00 18.22 -1.77
CA VAL A 25 -6.07 17.38 -1.23
C VAL A 25 -7.19 18.28 -0.70
N LEU A 26 -8.39 18.10 -1.21
CA LEU A 26 -9.58 18.82 -0.78
C LEU A 26 -10.29 18.12 0.37
N CYS A 27 -10.31 16.79 0.36
CA CYS A 27 -10.99 15.99 1.36
C CYS A 27 -10.38 14.58 1.44
N VAL A 28 -10.33 14.04 2.65
CA VAL A 28 -10.09 12.61 2.90
C VAL A 28 -11.21 12.08 3.79
N GLY A 29 -11.54 10.82 3.61
CA GLY A 29 -12.46 10.16 4.52
C GLY A 29 -12.44 8.65 4.44
N VAL A 30 -13.13 8.04 5.38
CA VAL A 30 -13.27 6.60 5.48
C VAL A 30 -14.65 6.25 6.01
N VAL A 31 -15.28 5.27 5.36
CA VAL A 31 -16.38 4.51 5.94
C VAL A 31 -15.83 3.19 6.44
N GLU A 32 -16.12 2.84 7.68
CA GLU A 32 -15.75 1.56 8.28
C GLU A 32 -16.97 0.75 8.72
N ARG A 33 -16.74 -0.55 8.98
CA ARG A 33 -17.74 -1.48 9.51
C ARG A 33 -18.95 -1.64 8.58
N ILE A 34 -18.73 -1.60 7.27
CA ILE A 34 -19.76 -1.91 6.26
C ILE A 34 -20.19 -3.37 6.40
N GLY A 35 -21.50 -3.63 6.34
CA GLY A 35 -22.09 -4.96 6.50
C GLY A 35 -22.17 -5.47 7.94
N LEU A 36 -21.78 -4.64 8.93
CA LEU A 36 -21.95 -4.93 10.36
C LEU A 36 -23.20 -4.25 10.92
N GLU A 37 -23.47 -4.46 12.22
CA GLU A 37 -24.62 -3.87 12.94
C GLU A 37 -24.72 -2.35 12.75
N TYR A 38 -23.58 -1.69 12.65
CA TYR A 38 -23.48 -0.28 12.28
C TYR A 38 -22.16 0.00 11.59
N SER A 39 -22.19 1.03 10.74
CA SER A 39 -21.06 1.62 10.06
C SER A 39 -20.72 2.98 10.67
N THR A 40 -19.48 3.40 10.49
CA THR A 40 -19.00 4.74 10.87
C THR A 40 -18.46 5.44 9.64
N ILE A 41 -18.60 6.76 9.59
CA ILE A 41 -17.93 7.62 8.61
C ILE A 41 -17.15 8.68 9.34
N GLU A 42 -15.91 8.91 8.89
CA GLU A 42 -15.04 10.00 9.30
C GLU A 42 -14.63 10.76 8.03
N GLN A 43 -14.89 12.06 7.96
CA GLN A 43 -14.54 12.91 6.82
C GLN A 43 -13.87 14.20 7.28
N LYS A 44 -12.76 14.55 6.62
CA LYS A 44 -12.03 15.79 6.87
C LYS A 44 -11.75 16.52 5.56
N SER A 45 -12.50 17.60 5.36
CA SER A 45 -12.28 18.55 4.26
C SER A 45 -11.27 19.64 4.67
N THR A 46 -10.43 20.07 3.74
CA THR A 46 -9.42 21.10 3.99
C THR A 46 -10.07 22.41 4.43
N GLY A 47 -9.68 22.90 5.62
CA GLY A 47 -10.20 24.14 6.19
C GLY A 47 -11.59 24.04 6.83
N LYS A 48 -12.14 22.83 6.98
CA LYS A 48 -13.46 22.58 7.60
C LYS A 48 -13.33 21.71 8.85
N GLU A 49 -14.40 21.68 9.64
CA GLU A 49 -14.51 20.76 10.77
C GLU A 49 -14.62 19.31 10.29
N GLU A 50 -14.19 18.39 11.15
CA GLU A 50 -14.26 16.96 10.92
C GLU A 50 -15.70 16.47 11.14
N TYR A 51 -16.20 15.67 10.20
CA TYR A 51 -17.51 15.05 10.29
C TYR A 51 -17.37 13.61 10.70
N GLU A 52 -18.04 13.24 11.79
CA GLU A 52 -18.12 11.86 12.27
C GLU A 52 -19.58 11.45 12.48
N ALA A 53 -19.96 10.28 11.99
CA ALA A 53 -21.30 9.75 12.22
C ALA A 53 -21.35 8.23 12.26
N ARG A 54 -22.36 7.72 12.97
CA ARG A 54 -22.77 6.31 12.95
C ARG A 54 -24.03 6.17 12.11
N PHE A 55 -24.07 5.17 11.23
CA PHE A 55 -25.20 4.91 10.34
C PHE A 55 -25.31 3.42 9.99
N THR A 56 -26.33 3.03 9.25
CA THR A 56 -26.51 1.65 8.77
C THR A 56 -26.06 1.55 7.31
N SER A 57 -25.05 0.72 7.03
CA SER A 57 -24.61 0.39 5.67
C SER A 57 -24.58 -1.12 5.50
N PRO A 58 -25.67 -1.77 5.05
CA PRO A 58 -25.69 -3.20 4.78
C PRO A 58 -24.68 -3.60 3.69
N THR A 59 -24.46 -2.71 2.71
CA THR A 59 -23.53 -2.94 1.60
C THR A 59 -22.66 -1.71 1.33
N HIS A 60 -21.75 -1.79 0.36
CA HIS A 60 -20.98 -0.63 -0.11
C HIS A 60 -21.84 0.39 -0.86
N MET A 61 -23.05 0.02 -1.30
CA MET A 61 -23.95 0.95 -1.98
C MET A 61 -24.32 2.14 -1.09
N GLU A 62 -24.84 1.87 0.12
CA GLU A 62 -25.23 2.93 1.05
C GLU A 62 -24.04 3.76 1.52
N ALA A 63 -22.87 3.12 1.69
CA ALA A 63 -21.63 3.80 2.05
C ALA A 63 -21.21 4.81 0.97
N ILE A 64 -21.21 4.41 -0.30
CA ILE A 64 -20.81 5.29 -1.40
C ILE A 64 -21.84 6.39 -1.64
N GLU A 65 -23.14 6.10 -1.53
CA GLU A 65 -24.18 7.12 -1.58
C GLU A 65 -23.98 8.19 -0.48
N LEU A 66 -23.66 7.76 0.75
CA LEU A 66 -23.35 8.69 1.83
C LEU A 66 -22.07 9.49 1.57
N ILE A 67 -21.00 8.86 1.07
CA ILE A 67 -19.76 9.54 0.70
C ILE A 67 -20.07 10.67 -0.29
N LEU A 68 -20.72 10.36 -1.41
CA LEU A 68 -21.01 11.36 -2.45
C LEU A 68 -21.90 12.50 -1.93
N LYS A 69 -22.87 12.20 -1.06
CA LYS A 69 -23.67 13.21 -0.38
C LYS A 69 -22.82 14.11 0.53
N MET A 70 -21.90 13.53 1.30
CA MET A 70 -21.05 14.28 2.22
C MET A 70 -19.99 15.11 1.51
N LEU A 71 -19.59 14.74 0.28
CA LEU A 71 -18.68 15.56 -0.53
C LEU A 71 -19.32 16.89 -0.95
N THR A 72 -20.65 16.93 -1.12
CA THR A 72 -21.40 18.13 -1.54
C THR A 72 -22.10 18.86 -0.39
N ASP A 73 -21.94 18.40 0.85
CA ASP A 73 -22.53 19.03 2.03
C ASP A 73 -22.04 20.48 2.21
N GLU A 74 -22.94 21.42 2.46
CA GLU A 74 -22.60 22.85 2.58
C GLU A 74 -21.62 23.11 3.74
N THR A 75 -21.75 22.36 4.83
CA THR A 75 -20.94 22.53 6.04
C THR A 75 -19.64 21.73 5.95
N TYR A 76 -19.71 20.44 5.64
CA TYR A 76 -18.58 19.50 5.72
C TYR A 76 -17.98 19.10 4.37
N GLY A 77 -18.69 19.35 3.27
CA GLY A 77 -18.26 18.95 1.92
C GLY A 77 -17.13 19.80 1.34
N CYS A 78 -16.54 19.34 0.25
CA CYS A 78 -15.39 19.98 -0.39
C CYS A 78 -15.66 20.45 -1.82
N ILE A 79 -16.81 20.10 -2.39
CA ILE A 79 -17.27 20.48 -3.73
C ILE A 79 -18.73 20.93 -3.66
N LYS A 80 -19.24 21.67 -4.65
CA LYS A 80 -20.63 22.16 -4.67
C LYS A 80 -21.57 21.21 -5.42
N SER A 81 -21.06 20.52 -6.42
CA SER A 81 -21.78 19.50 -7.20
C SER A 81 -20.88 18.32 -7.52
N LEU A 82 -21.48 17.15 -7.73
CA LEU A 82 -20.77 15.98 -8.26
C LEU A 82 -20.24 16.22 -9.68
N ASP A 83 -20.81 17.18 -10.42
CA ASP A 83 -20.33 17.56 -11.76
C ASP A 83 -18.92 18.16 -11.76
N GLU A 84 -18.39 18.55 -10.59
CA GLU A 84 -17.00 19.00 -10.45
C GLU A 84 -15.99 17.84 -10.56
N ILE A 85 -16.43 16.60 -10.31
CA ILE A 85 -15.62 15.40 -10.40
C ILE A 85 -15.40 15.07 -11.87
N GLY A 86 -14.17 15.27 -12.34
CA GLY A 86 -13.77 15.00 -13.73
C GLY A 86 -13.45 13.53 -14.00
N ALA A 87 -12.95 12.80 -12.99
CA ALA A 87 -12.75 11.34 -13.09
C ALA A 87 -12.76 10.66 -11.72
N VAL A 88 -12.99 9.35 -11.72
CA VAL A 88 -12.92 8.49 -10.52
C VAL A 88 -11.85 7.40 -10.69
N GLY A 89 -10.88 7.33 -9.77
CA GLY A 89 -9.92 6.24 -9.70
C GLY A 89 -10.31 5.19 -8.66
N HIS A 90 -10.41 3.92 -9.05
CA HIS A 90 -10.76 2.81 -8.17
C HIS A 90 -9.56 1.92 -7.92
N ARG A 91 -9.26 1.66 -6.65
CA ARG A 91 -8.29 0.63 -6.30
C ARG A 91 -8.94 -0.73 -6.48
N VAL A 92 -8.28 -1.60 -7.24
CA VAL A 92 -8.69 -2.99 -7.45
C VAL A 92 -7.59 -3.90 -6.96
N LEU A 93 -7.94 -4.92 -6.15
CA LEU A 93 -6.92 -5.82 -5.60
C LEU A 93 -6.16 -6.56 -6.71
N HIS A 94 -6.86 -7.09 -7.71
CA HIS A 94 -6.30 -8.05 -8.66
C HIS A 94 -6.61 -7.68 -10.10
N GLY A 95 -5.59 -7.61 -10.95
CA GLY A 95 -5.74 -7.43 -12.40
C GLY A 95 -5.65 -8.72 -13.22
N GLY A 96 -5.20 -9.81 -12.58
CA GLY A 96 -4.87 -11.04 -13.28
C GLY A 96 -3.76 -10.78 -14.29
N GLU A 97 -3.72 -11.58 -15.36
CA GLU A 97 -2.85 -11.29 -16.51
C GLU A 97 -3.49 -10.34 -17.53
N TYR A 98 -4.79 -10.05 -17.36
CA TYR A 98 -5.56 -9.20 -18.26
C TYR A 98 -5.17 -7.73 -18.10
N PHE A 99 -5.16 -7.25 -16.85
CA PHE A 99 -4.96 -5.84 -16.56
C PHE A 99 -3.55 -5.58 -16.03
N LYS A 100 -2.63 -5.38 -16.97
CA LYS A 100 -1.21 -5.10 -16.67
C LYS A 100 -0.89 -3.63 -16.39
N LYS A 101 -1.86 -2.76 -16.63
CA LYS A 101 -1.79 -1.31 -16.44
C LYS A 101 -3.16 -0.76 -16.12
N SER A 102 -3.22 0.42 -15.50
CA SER A 102 -4.48 1.09 -15.20
C SER A 102 -5.30 1.29 -16.48
N THR A 103 -6.61 1.15 -16.37
CA THR A 103 -7.51 1.07 -17.54
C THR A 103 -8.83 1.76 -17.24
N LEU A 104 -9.42 2.42 -18.24
CA LEU A 104 -10.77 2.99 -18.13
C LEU A 104 -11.80 1.87 -17.97
N VAL A 105 -12.77 2.09 -17.10
CA VAL A 105 -13.85 1.14 -16.85
C VAL A 105 -14.80 1.12 -18.04
N THR A 106 -14.99 -0.06 -18.59
CA THR A 106 -16.07 -0.40 -19.54
C THR A 106 -16.87 -1.59 -19.00
N ASP A 107 -17.97 -1.94 -19.66
CA ASP A 107 -18.74 -3.14 -19.29
C ASP A 107 -17.89 -4.41 -19.45
N GLU A 108 -17.06 -4.49 -20.50
CA GLU A 108 -16.11 -5.59 -20.70
C GLU A 108 -15.08 -5.68 -19.56
N VAL A 109 -14.59 -4.53 -19.08
CA VAL A 109 -13.67 -4.50 -17.94
C VAL A 109 -14.34 -5.07 -16.69
N ILE A 110 -15.59 -4.71 -16.40
CA ILE A 110 -16.33 -5.24 -15.24
C ILE A 110 -16.53 -6.75 -15.36
N GLU A 111 -16.92 -7.25 -16.53
CA GLU A 111 -17.09 -8.69 -16.73
C GLU A 111 -15.76 -9.46 -16.56
N LYS A 112 -14.65 -8.90 -17.05
CA LYS A 112 -13.33 -9.48 -16.82
C LYS A 112 -12.90 -9.46 -15.35
N LEU A 113 -13.23 -8.40 -14.61
CA LEU A 113 -13.01 -8.37 -13.15
C LEU A 113 -13.83 -9.45 -12.43
N LYS A 114 -15.07 -9.72 -12.86
CA LYS A 114 -15.91 -10.79 -12.32
C LYS A 114 -15.31 -12.17 -12.58
N GLU A 115 -14.74 -12.41 -13.77
CA GLU A 115 -14.07 -13.67 -14.11
C GLU A 115 -12.88 -13.98 -13.18
N ILE A 116 -12.17 -12.96 -12.69
CA ILE A 116 -11.00 -13.12 -11.82
C ILE A 116 -11.29 -12.98 -10.32
N ILE A 117 -12.57 -12.90 -9.91
CA ILE A 117 -12.97 -12.97 -8.49
C ILE A 117 -12.31 -14.14 -7.74
N PRO A 118 -12.17 -15.36 -8.32
CA PRO A 118 -11.51 -16.47 -7.63
C PRO A 118 -10.07 -16.20 -7.18
N LEU A 119 -9.36 -15.24 -7.80
CA LEU A 119 -8.00 -14.84 -7.38
C LEU A 119 -7.99 -13.94 -6.13
N GLY A 120 -9.12 -13.32 -5.80
CA GLY A 120 -9.24 -12.40 -4.66
C GLY A 120 -10.65 -12.36 -4.06
N PRO A 121 -11.23 -13.50 -3.62
CA PRO A 121 -12.66 -13.60 -3.30
C PRO A 121 -13.10 -12.71 -2.13
N LEU A 122 -12.19 -12.37 -1.22
CA LEU A 122 -12.48 -11.51 -0.07
C LEU A 122 -12.47 -10.01 -0.38
N HIS A 123 -11.97 -9.59 -1.55
CA HIS A 123 -11.72 -8.17 -1.86
C HIS A 123 -12.36 -7.75 -3.18
N MET A 124 -12.22 -8.57 -4.22
CA MET A 124 -12.70 -8.26 -5.57
C MET A 124 -14.20 -7.93 -5.61
N PRO A 125 -15.10 -8.64 -4.89
CA PRO A 125 -16.51 -8.27 -4.88
C PRO A 125 -16.79 -6.85 -4.37
N ALA A 126 -16.08 -6.41 -3.33
CA ALA A 126 -16.22 -5.05 -2.80
C ALA A 126 -15.64 -4.00 -3.76
N ASN A 127 -14.53 -4.30 -4.44
CA ASN A 127 -13.98 -3.42 -5.48
C ASN A 127 -14.97 -3.23 -6.64
N ILE A 128 -15.53 -4.34 -7.16
CA ILE A 128 -16.49 -4.32 -8.27
C ILE A 128 -17.78 -3.60 -7.89
N MET A 129 -18.33 -3.88 -6.70
CA MET A 129 -19.51 -3.18 -6.20
C MET A 129 -19.27 -1.66 -6.10
N GLY A 130 -18.09 -1.24 -5.65
CA GLY A 130 -17.74 0.17 -5.58
C GLY A 130 -17.73 0.86 -6.96
N ILE A 131 -17.18 0.17 -7.96
CA ILE A 131 -17.17 0.64 -9.35
C ILE A 131 -18.59 0.73 -9.92
N GLU A 132 -19.40 -0.31 -9.74
CA GLU A 132 -20.78 -0.36 -10.26
C GLU A 132 -21.66 0.73 -9.64
N VAL A 133 -21.55 0.96 -8.33
CA VAL A 133 -22.30 2.02 -7.62
C VAL A 133 -21.83 3.40 -8.08
N ALA A 134 -20.52 3.64 -8.15
CA ALA A 134 -19.99 4.92 -8.64
C ALA A 134 -20.44 5.19 -10.08
N ARG A 135 -20.45 4.20 -10.98
CA ARG A 135 -20.94 4.36 -12.36
C ARG A 135 -22.43 4.67 -12.43
N LYS A 136 -23.22 4.09 -11.54
CA LYS A 136 -24.65 4.38 -11.45
C LYS A 136 -24.92 5.81 -10.99
N LEU A 137 -24.15 6.31 -10.02
CA LEU A 137 -24.36 7.63 -9.42
C LEU A 137 -23.70 8.77 -10.23
N MET A 138 -22.67 8.47 -11.02
CA MET A 138 -21.94 9.42 -11.87
C MET A 138 -21.74 8.82 -13.28
N PRO A 139 -22.81 8.67 -14.08
CA PRO A 139 -22.78 7.94 -15.35
C PRO A 139 -21.91 8.59 -16.43
N ASP A 140 -21.78 9.92 -16.40
CA ASP A 140 -21.02 10.68 -17.40
C ASP A 140 -19.56 10.91 -17.00
N VAL A 141 -19.16 10.50 -15.78
CA VAL A 141 -17.80 10.68 -15.26
C VAL A 141 -16.94 9.47 -15.62
N PRO A 142 -15.83 9.64 -16.36
CA PRO A 142 -14.88 8.57 -16.64
C PRO A 142 -14.33 7.94 -15.37
N GLN A 143 -14.30 6.60 -15.33
CA GLN A 143 -13.77 5.85 -14.20
C GLN A 143 -12.59 5.00 -14.65
N ALA A 144 -11.60 4.85 -13.79
CA ALA A 144 -10.40 4.07 -14.03
C ALA A 144 -10.22 3.02 -12.92
N ILE A 145 -9.73 1.85 -13.29
CA ILE A 145 -9.22 0.85 -12.35
C ILE A 145 -7.71 0.93 -12.27
N ILE A 146 -7.20 0.86 -11.04
CA ILE A 146 -5.78 0.84 -10.71
C ILE A 146 -5.54 -0.41 -9.87
N MET A 147 -4.80 -1.37 -10.43
CA MET A 147 -4.65 -2.68 -9.82
C MET A 147 -3.39 -2.75 -8.96
N ASP A 148 -3.52 -3.29 -7.75
CA ASP A 148 -2.38 -3.56 -6.87
C ASP A 148 -1.34 -4.50 -7.51
N THR A 149 -1.75 -5.31 -8.49
CA THR A 149 -0.90 -6.28 -9.20
C THR A 149 -0.18 -5.69 -10.41
N ALA A 150 -0.54 -4.49 -10.88
CA ALA A 150 -0.05 -3.96 -12.16
C ALA A 150 1.46 -3.69 -12.15
N TRP A 151 1.98 -3.04 -11.11
CA TRP A 151 3.41 -2.74 -10.93
C TRP A 151 4.32 -3.97 -11.07
N HIS A 152 3.81 -5.12 -10.63
CA HIS A 152 4.58 -6.36 -10.55
C HIS A 152 4.57 -7.16 -11.86
N GLN A 153 3.86 -6.71 -12.89
CA GLN A 153 3.78 -7.42 -14.17
C GLN A 153 5.08 -7.43 -14.98
N THR A 154 6.10 -6.71 -14.51
CA THR A 154 7.46 -6.76 -15.06
C THR A 154 8.33 -7.89 -14.52
N MET A 155 7.85 -8.64 -13.51
CA MET A 155 8.60 -9.79 -12.98
C MET A 155 8.91 -10.81 -14.09
N PRO A 156 10.15 -11.33 -14.16
CA PRO A 156 10.51 -12.38 -15.10
C PRO A 156 9.90 -13.74 -14.69
N GLU A 157 9.87 -14.70 -15.62
CA GLU A 157 9.22 -16.00 -15.43
C GLU A 157 9.75 -16.77 -14.23
N GLU A 158 11.07 -16.76 -14.03
CA GLU A 158 11.72 -17.40 -12.89
C GLU A 158 11.31 -16.82 -11.52
N ALA A 159 10.80 -15.59 -11.47
CA ALA A 159 10.35 -14.95 -10.23
C ALA A 159 8.86 -15.21 -9.95
N TYR A 160 8.04 -15.28 -11.00
CA TYR A 160 6.59 -15.45 -10.83
C TYR A 160 6.08 -16.88 -10.88
N MET A 161 6.83 -17.80 -11.48
CA MET A 161 6.43 -19.20 -11.56
C MET A 161 6.70 -19.92 -10.24
N TYR A 162 5.70 -20.67 -9.76
CA TYR A 162 5.90 -21.59 -8.65
C TYR A 162 6.39 -22.95 -9.16
N ALA A 163 7.26 -23.61 -8.39
CA ALA A 163 7.74 -24.97 -8.67
C ALA A 163 6.68 -26.04 -8.32
N VAL A 164 5.55 -25.99 -9.00
CA VAL A 164 4.37 -26.87 -8.87
C VAL A 164 3.97 -27.38 -10.28
N PRO A 165 3.00 -28.31 -10.42
CA PRO A 165 2.59 -28.77 -11.75
C PRO A 165 2.26 -27.60 -12.69
N TYR A 166 2.89 -27.56 -13.87
CA TYR A 166 2.75 -26.45 -14.82
C TYR A 166 1.31 -26.23 -15.29
N SER A 167 0.47 -27.27 -15.25
CA SER A 167 -0.97 -27.15 -15.53
C SER A 167 -1.68 -26.17 -14.59
N TRP A 168 -1.20 -25.95 -13.37
CA TRP A 168 -1.81 -24.99 -12.45
C TRP A 168 -1.68 -23.55 -12.95
N TYR A 169 -0.54 -23.22 -13.54
CA TYR A 169 -0.35 -21.95 -14.24
C TYR A 169 -1.22 -21.90 -15.50
N LYS A 170 -1.11 -22.90 -16.37
CA LYS A 170 -1.80 -22.92 -17.67
C LYS A 170 -3.33 -22.86 -17.55
N ASP A 171 -3.90 -23.60 -16.61
CA ASP A 171 -5.35 -23.82 -16.53
C ASP A 171 -6.02 -22.89 -15.51
N PHE A 172 -5.28 -22.41 -14.49
CA PHE A 172 -5.83 -21.61 -13.39
C PHE A 172 -5.06 -20.31 -13.11
N ASN A 173 -4.04 -19.98 -13.91
CA ASN A 173 -3.19 -18.80 -13.74
C ASN A 173 -2.53 -18.71 -12.35
N VAL A 174 -2.13 -19.86 -11.78
CA VAL A 174 -1.36 -19.92 -10.54
C VAL A 174 0.06 -19.42 -10.80
N ARG A 175 0.32 -18.20 -10.36
CA ARG A 175 1.61 -17.50 -10.41
C ARG A 175 1.68 -16.47 -9.29
N ARG A 176 2.86 -15.92 -9.04
CA ARG A 176 3.02 -14.70 -8.26
C ARG A 176 2.43 -13.53 -9.03
N TYR A 177 1.54 -12.79 -8.38
CA TYR A 177 1.05 -11.50 -8.88
C TYR A 177 1.63 -10.34 -8.07
N GLY A 178 1.73 -10.49 -6.74
CA GLY A 178 2.15 -9.40 -5.86
C GLY A 178 1.10 -8.31 -5.68
N PHE A 179 1.17 -7.59 -4.55
CA PHE A 179 0.22 -6.53 -4.19
C PHE A 179 0.94 -5.30 -3.62
N HIS A 180 0.19 -4.29 -3.20
CA HIS A 180 0.71 -2.96 -2.83
C HIS A 180 1.49 -2.29 -3.98
N GLY A 181 1.14 -2.61 -5.24
CA GLY A 181 1.88 -2.15 -6.42
C GLY A 181 1.93 -0.63 -6.55
N THR A 182 0.83 0.07 -6.26
CA THR A 182 0.76 1.55 -6.22
C THR A 182 1.74 2.15 -5.22
N SER A 183 1.83 1.57 -4.01
CA SER A 183 2.78 2.01 -2.98
C SER A 183 4.24 1.76 -3.38
N HIS A 184 4.52 0.57 -3.92
CA HIS A 184 5.86 0.22 -4.40
C HIS A 184 6.29 1.10 -5.57
N LEU A 185 5.40 1.35 -6.54
CA LEU A 185 5.61 2.28 -7.65
C LEU A 185 5.95 3.69 -7.16
N TYR A 186 5.13 4.24 -6.25
CA TYR A 186 5.36 5.57 -5.68
C TYR A 186 6.74 5.65 -5.01
N CYS A 187 7.03 4.68 -4.13
CA CYS A 187 8.27 4.66 -3.36
C CYS A 187 9.51 4.43 -4.25
N ALA A 188 9.41 3.61 -5.30
CA ALA A 188 10.51 3.38 -6.25
C ALA A 188 10.92 4.68 -6.94
N LYS A 189 9.94 5.35 -7.54
CA LYS A 189 10.13 6.61 -8.26
C LYS A 189 10.57 7.74 -7.32
N ARG A 190 9.96 7.87 -6.13
CA ARG A 190 10.40 8.84 -5.12
C ARG A 190 11.83 8.58 -4.64
N ALA A 191 12.19 7.34 -4.37
CA ALA A 191 13.56 7.01 -3.96
C ALA A 191 14.58 7.38 -5.04
N ALA A 192 14.27 7.19 -6.32
CA ALA A 192 15.13 7.61 -7.41
C ALA A 192 15.39 9.13 -7.42
N VAL A 193 14.33 9.93 -7.22
CA VAL A 193 14.45 11.40 -7.09
C VAL A 193 15.32 11.78 -5.89
N LEU A 194 15.13 11.14 -4.74
CA LEU A 194 15.93 11.39 -3.52
C LEU A 194 17.40 10.95 -3.67
N LEU A 195 17.68 9.96 -4.51
CA LEU A 195 19.03 9.54 -4.88
C LEU A 195 19.68 10.48 -5.92
N GLY A 196 18.93 11.42 -6.50
CA GLY A 196 19.39 12.27 -7.59
C GLY A 196 19.67 11.49 -8.88
N LYS A 197 18.95 10.39 -9.11
CA LYS A 197 19.13 9.48 -10.26
C LYS A 197 17.84 9.38 -11.07
N LYS A 198 17.95 8.96 -12.33
CA LYS A 198 16.78 8.50 -13.07
C LYS A 198 16.30 7.17 -12.50
N ASN A 199 14.99 6.91 -12.58
CA ASN A 199 14.41 5.67 -12.07
C ASN A 199 15.10 4.42 -12.66
N GLU A 200 15.35 4.41 -13.97
CA GLU A 200 16.03 3.34 -14.71
C GLU A 200 17.48 3.06 -14.24
N ASP A 201 18.10 3.98 -13.52
CA ASP A 201 19.47 3.87 -13.01
C ASP A 201 19.55 3.41 -11.53
N THR A 202 18.41 3.03 -10.93
CA THR A 202 18.33 2.67 -9.51
C THR A 202 17.94 1.22 -9.26
N ASN A 203 18.55 0.64 -8.23
CA ASN A 203 18.16 -0.64 -7.65
C ASN A 203 17.74 -0.43 -6.19
N VAL A 204 16.48 -0.69 -5.86
CA VAL A 204 15.95 -0.43 -4.52
C VAL A 204 15.20 -1.62 -3.95
N ILE A 205 15.29 -1.79 -2.62
CA ILE A 205 14.46 -2.74 -1.86
C ILE A 205 13.42 -1.92 -1.12
N ILE A 206 12.14 -2.17 -1.38
CA ILE A 206 11.04 -1.42 -0.78
C ILE A 206 10.30 -2.32 0.19
N LEU A 207 10.11 -1.83 1.41
CA LEU A 207 9.46 -2.50 2.52
C LEU A 207 8.19 -1.73 2.88
N HIS A 208 7.07 -2.12 2.28
CA HIS A 208 5.75 -1.63 2.66
C HIS A 208 5.30 -2.40 3.91
N ILE A 209 5.45 -1.79 5.09
CA ILE A 209 5.11 -2.44 6.36
C ILE A 209 3.91 -1.74 6.97
N GLY A 210 2.73 -2.36 6.85
CA GLY A 210 1.48 -1.93 7.46
C GLY A 210 0.78 -3.09 8.14
N ASN A 211 -0.56 -3.05 8.21
CA ASN A 211 -1.31 -4.19 8.72
C ASN A 211 -1.09 -5.44 7.85
N GLY A 212 -1.14 -5.26 6.52
CA GLY A 212 -0.48 -6.13 5.56
C GLY A 212 0.93 -5.61 5.27
N ALA A 213 1.87 -6.51 4.98
CA ALA A 213 3.25 -6.14 4.72
C ALA A 213 3.81 -6.87 3.50
N SER A 214 4.54 -6.17 2.64
CA SER A 214 5.25 -6.79 1.52
C SER A 214 6.61 -6.13 1.26
N ALA A 215 7.54 -6.93 0.75
CA ALA A 215 8.81 -6.46 0.22
C ALA A 215 8.77 -6.48 -1.32
N CYS A 216 9.47 -5.57 -1.98
CA CYS A 216 9.63 -5.54 -3.44
C CYS A 216 11.09 -5.27 -3.80
N ALA A 217 11.63 -6.04 -4.74
CA ALA A 217 12.93 -5.82 -5.36
C ALA A 217 12.72 -5.07 -6.68
N VAL A 218 13.30 -3.88 -6.77
CA VAL A 218 13.24 -3.04 -7.96
C VAL A 218 14.64 -2.97 -8.56
N LYS A 219 14.79 -3.38 -9.82
CA LYS A 219 16.05 -3.34 -10.57
C LYS A 219 15.89 -2.47 -11.79
N ASN A 220 16.79 -1.51 -11.99
CA ASN A 220 16.72 -0.54 -13.08
C ASN A 220 15.31 0.08 -13.20
N GLY A 221 14.72 0.46 -12.05
CA GLY A 221 13.43 1.13 -12.01
C GLY A 221 12.18 0.27 -12.27
N ILE A 222 12.29 -1.05 -12.41
CA ILE A 222 11.15 -1.97 -12.58
C ILE A 222 11.12 -3.08 -11.51
N CYS A 223 9.93 -3.60 -11.20
CA CYS A 223 9.78 -4.71 -10.27
C CYS A 223 10.36 -6.01 -10.88
N ILE A 224 11.25 -6.68 -10.15
CA ILE A 224 11.78 -7.99 -10.55
C ILE A 224 11.37 -9.12 -9.59
N ASP A 225 10.95 -8.79 -8.36
CA ASP A 225 10.46 -9.74 -7.37
C ASP A 225 9.62 -9.01 -6.29
N THR A 226 8.71 -9.73 -5.65
CA THR A 226 7.86 -9.23 -4.57
C THR A 226 7.43 -10.35 -3.62
N SER A 227 7.33 -10.05 -2.32
CA SER A 227 7.17 -11.11 -1.33
C SER A 227 5.78 -11.75 -1.35
N MET A 228 4.75 -10.98 -1.73
CA MET A 228 3.40 -11.51 -1.85
C MET A 228 3.24 -12.31 -3.13
N GLY A 229 2.34 -13.29 -3.06
CA GLY A 229 2.23 -14.38 -4.02
C GLY A 229 1.10 -14.22 -5.03
N LEU A 230 0.46 -15.36 -5.30
CA LEU A 230 -0.89 -15.43 -5.88
C LEU A 230 -1.89 -14.63 -5.05
N THR A 231 -1.75 -14.66 -3.73
CA THR A 231 -2.62 -13.96 -2.78
C THR A 231 -1.77 -13.08 -1.85
N PRO A 232 -2.40 -12.12 -1.13
CA PRO A 232 -1.71 -11.29 -0.15
C PRO A 232 -1.24 -12.03 1.12
N LEU A 233 -1.31 -13.37 1.16
CA LEU A 233 -0.94 -14.19 2.33
C LEU A 233 0.57 -14.49 2.40
N GLU A 234 1.21 -14.73 1.25
CA GLU A 234 2.64 -15.06 1.17
C GLU A 234 3.51 -13.88 1.61
N GLY A 235 4.70 -14.19 2.14
CA GLY A 235 5.75 -13.24 2.39
C GLY A 235 6.01 -12.97 3.87
N LEU A 236 5.94 -11.69 4.21
CA LEU A 236 6.27 -11.17 5.53
C LEU A 236 5.26 -11.61 6.60
N VAL A 237 5.67 -11.55 7.86
CA VAL A 237 4.75 -11.62 9.00
C VAL A 237 3.87 -10.38 8.98
N MET A 238 2.57 -10.56 9.20
CA MET A 238 1.59 -9.46 9.14
C MET A 238 0.72 -9.46 10.41
N GLY A 239 -0.23 -8.53 10.50
CA GLY A 239 -1.08 -8.39 11.70
C GLY A 239 -1.91 -9.65 11.98
N SER A 240 -2.52 -10.22 10.94
CA SER A 240 -3.38 -11.42 11.04
C SER A 240 -3.08 -12.53 10.05
N ARG A 241 -2.19 -12.26 9.08
CA ARG A 241 -1.77 -13.18 8.02
C ARG A 241 -0.48 -13.88 8.40
N SER A 242 -0.35 -15.16 8.06
CA SER A 242 0.80 -15.98 8.45
C SER A 242 2.13 -15.56 7.82
N GLY A 243 2.11 -15.03 6.59
CA GLY A 243 3.31 -14.99 5.76
C GLY A 243 3.73 -16.40 5.33
N ASP A 244 5.00 -16.57 4.94
CA ASP A 244 5.47 -17.89 4.50
C ASP A 244 5.48 -18.90 5.65
N ILE A 245 4.91 -20.06 5.37
CA ILE A 245 4.94 -21.26 6.19
C ILE A 245 5.24 -22.47 5.29
N ASP A 246 5.65 -23.59 5.89
CA ASP A 246 5.77 -24.85 5.16
C ASP A 246 4.38 -25.30 4.65
N PRO A 247 4.18 -25.51 3.34
CA PRO A 247 2.90 -25.98 2.79
C PRO A 247 2.39 -27.28 3.42
N ALA A 248 3.27 -28.16 3.93
CA ALA A 248 2.88 -29.41 4.58
C ALA A 248 2.17 -29.20 5.93
N ILE A 249 2.31 -28.00 6.54
CA ILE A 249 1.59 -27.64 7.77
C ILE A 249 0.08 -27.59 7.51
N VAL A 250 -0.36 -27.14 6.33
CA VAL A 250 -1.78 -26.96 6.00
C VAL A 250 -2.56 -28.28 6.14
N PRO A 251 -2.26 -29.36 5.38
CA PRO A 251 -3.00 -30.62 5.51
C PRO A 251 -2.78 -31.29 6.87
N TYR A 252 -1.60 -31.11 7.50
CA TYR A 252 -1.32 -31.63 8.83
C TYR A 252 -2.27 -31.01 9.87
N ILE A 253 -2.40 -29.70 9.91
CA ILE A 253 -3.27 -29.01 10.87
C ILE A 253 -4.75 -29.22 10.53
N CYS A 254 -5.15 -29.21 9.26
CA CYS A 254 -6.53 -29.53 8.86
C CYS A 254 -6.96 -30.89 9.43
N LYS A 255 -6.11 -31.91 9.28
CA LYS A 255 -6.39 -33.25 9.81
C LYS A 255 -6.47 -33.29 11.33
N ASN A 256 -5.59 -32.57 12.03
CA ASN A 256 -5.54 -32.59 13.49
C ASN A 256 -6.68 -31.78 14.14
N LEU A 257 -7.12 -30.68 13.52
CA LEU A 257 -8.21 -29.85 14.03
C LEU A 257 -9.58 -30.25 13.48
N GLY A 258 -9.64 -31.11 12.46
CA GLY A 258 -10.88 -31.47 11.78
C GLY A 258 -11.53 -30.32 11.03
N VAL A 259 -10.72 -29.36 10.54
CA VAL A 259 -11.19 -28.16 9.83
C VAL A 259 -11.08 -28.33 8.32
N THR A 260 -11.96 -27.65 7.59
CA THR A 260 -11.93 -27.64 6.11
C THR A 260 -10.81 -26.77 5.56
N VAL A 261 -10.60 -26.81 4.24
CA VAL A 261 -9.62 -25.95 3.56
C VAL A 261 -10.03 -24.48 3.64
N GLU A 262 -11.32 -24.18 3.56
CA GLU A 262 -11.88 -22.82 3.65
C GLU A 262 -11.74 -22.25 5.08
N GLU A 263 -11.97 -23.09 6.09
CA GLU A 263 -11.71 -22.73 7.48
C GLU A 263 -10.22 -22.48 7.73
N MET A 264 -9.36 -23.30 7.13
CA MET A 264 -7.91 -23.11 7.20
C MET A 264 -7.46 -21.82 6.51
N ASP A 265 -7.99 -21.49 5.34
CA ASP A 265 -7.73 -20.19 4.67
C ASP A 265 -8.11 -19.01 5.58
N THR A 266 -9.25 -19.12 6.27
CA THR A 266 -9.67 -18.12 7.26
C THR A 266 -8.70 -18.05 8.45
N ILE A 267 -8.23 -19.18 8.96
CA ILE A 267 -7.24 -19.24 10.06
C ILE A 267 -5.94 -18.55 9.63
N LEU A 268 -5.43 -18.86 8.44
CA LEU A 268 -4.20 -18.30 7.91
C LEU A 268 -4.31 -16.80 7.61
N ASN A 269 -5.48 -16.32 7.18
CA ASN A 269 -5.68 -14.90 6.85
C ASN A 269 -6.08 -14.00 8.03
N LYS A 270 -6.83 -14.53 9.00
CA LYS A 270 -7.47 -13.73 10.07
C LYS A 270 -7.04 -14.09 11.49
N LYS A 271 -6.47 -15.27 11.71
CA LYS A 271 -6.13 -15.78 13.06
C LYS A 271 -4.65 -16.12 13.24
N SER A 272 -3.81 -15.75 12.28
CA SER A 272 -2.36 -16.03 12.26
C SER A 272 -1.56 -14.74 12.46
N GLY A 273 -0.29 -14.70 12.05
CA GLY A 273 0.54 -13.50 12.19
C GLY A 273 0.70 -13.06 13.64
N LEU A 274 0.79 -11.75 13.89
CA LEU A 274 0.96 -11.20 15.23
C LEU A 274 -0.19 -11.59 16.18
N ILE A 275 -1.44 -11.54 15.71
CA ILE A 275 -2.60 -11.88 16.56
C ILE A 275 -2.59 -13.37 16.95
N GLY A 276 -2.18 -14.25 16.05
CA GLY A 276 -2.02 -15.68 16.36
C GLY A 276 -0.90 -15.96 17.36
N LEU A 277 0.14 -15.12 17.38
CA LEU A 277 1.31 -15.30 18.26
C LEU A 277 1.12 -14.69 19.64
N CYS A 278 0.57 -13.49 19.74
CA CYS A 278 0.51 -12.70 20.98
C CYS A 278 -0.87 -12.11 21.32
N GLY A 279 -1.90 -12.48 20.55
CA GLY A 279 -3.28 -12.03 20.76
C GLY A 279 -3.54 -10.58 20.34
N LYS A 280 -2.59 -9.92 19.66
CA LYS A 280 -2.67 -8.51 19.22
C LYS A 280 -2.20 -8.37 17.78
N SER A 281 -2.87 -7.55 16.98
CA SER A 281 -2.49 -7.27 15.58
C SER A 281 -1.94 -5.86 15.35
N ASP A 282 -2.31 -4.89 16.20
CA ASP A 282 -1.77 -3.53 16.16
C ASP A 282 -0.34 -3.52 16.74
N ARG A 283 0.64 -3.06 15.94
CA ARG A 283 2.06 -3.07 16.34
C ARG A 283 2.34 -2.16 17.53
N ARG A 284 1.52 -1.13 17.76
CA ARG A 284 1.67 -0.25 18.93
C ARG A 284 1.39 -1.03 20.22
N ASP A 285 0.29 -1.79 20.24
CA ASP A 285 -0.10 -2.61 21.38
C ASP A 285 0.88 -3.76 21.61
N VAL A 286 1.40 -4.35 20.52
CA VAL A 286 2.46 -5.38 20.60
C VAL A 286 3.74 -4.80 21.20
N HIS A 287 4.20 -3.64 20.73
CA HIS A 287 5.40 -2.99 21.25
C HIS A 287 5.25 -2.58 22.72
N GLU A 288 4.09 -2.01 23.10
CA GLU A 288 3.81 -1.68 24.50
C GLU A 288 3.82 -2.93 25.39
N ALA A 289 3.21 -4.04 24.94
CA ALA A 289 3.22 -5.29 25.68
C ALA A 289 4.63 -5.87 25.84
N ALA A 290 5.45 -5.84 24.78
CA ALA A 290 6.84 -6.27 24.83
C ALA A 290 7.66 -5.45 25.84
N ASN A 291 7.49 -4.12 25.85
CA ASN A 291 8.13 -3.22 26.81
C ASN A 291 7.70 -3.47 28.26
N LYS A 292 6.50 -4.04 28.48
CA LYS A 292 6.01 -4.49 29.79
C LYS A 292 6.46 -5.92 30.16
N GLY A 293 7.29 -6.56 29.34
CA GLY A 293 7.84 -7.89 29.58
C GLY A 293 7.00 -9.06 29.03
N ASP A 294 6.02 -8.80 28.16
CA ASP A 294 5.30 -9.87 27.46
C ASP A 294 6.22 -10.59 26.47
N ARG A 295 6.63 -11.80 26.84
CA ARG A 295 7.53 -12.65 26.04
C ARG A 295 6.95 -12.98 24.65
N MET A 296 5.64 -13.15 24.53
CA MET A 296 5.02 -13.50 23.24
C MET A 296 4.98 -12.29 22.32
N ALA A 297 4.75 -11.09 22.87
CA ALA A 297 4.83 -9.86 22.11
C ALA A 297 6.26 -9.58 21.60
N GLN A 298 7.27 -9.77 22.46
CA GLN A 298 8.68 -9.65 22.04
C GLN A 298 9.03 -10.68 20.95
N LEU A 299 8.62 -11.94 21.12
CA LEU A 299 8.83 -12.98 20.11
C LEU A 299 8.18 -12.61 18.77
N ALA A 300 6.98 -12.03 18.79
CA ALA A 300 6.28 -11.61 17.58
C ALA A 300 7.06 -10.50 16.83
N ILE A 301 7.59 -9.51 17.55
CA ILE A 301 8.47 -8.46 17.00
C ILE A 301 9.75 -9.06 16.41
N ASP A 302 10.40 -9.96 17.16
CA ASP A 302 11.64 -10.61 16.73
C ASP A 302 11.43 -11.43 15.45
N MET A 303 10.31 -12.16 15.35
CA MET A 303 9.93 -12.91 14.16
C MET A 303 9.64 -12.00 12.95
N GLU A 304 8.93 -10.89 13.14
CA GLU A 304 8.66 -9.90 12.09
C GLU A 304 9.97 -9.31 11.56
N CYS A 305 10.84 -8.81 12.46
CA CYS A 305 12.15 -8.27 12.11
C CYS A 305 13.06 -9.30 11.42
N HIS A 306 13.08 -10.53 11.92
CA HIS A 306 13.85 -11.62 11.32
C HIS A 306 13.38 -11.92 9.89
N ARG A 307 12.06 -11.96 9.66
CA ARG A 307 11.50 -12.23 8.34
C ARG A 307 11.83 -11.12 7.35
N ILE A 308 11.67 -9.85 7.76
CA ILE A 308 12.04 -8.69 6.93
C ILE A 308 13.52 -8.75 6.55
N LYS A 309 14.41 -9.02 7.52
CA LYS A 309 15.85 -9.14 7.29
C LYS A 309 16.21 -10.21 6.25
N LYS A 310 15.54 -11.37 6.29
CA LYS A 310 15.72 -12.42 5.27
C LYS A 310 15.35 -11.93 3.88
N TYR A 311 14.24 -11.20 3.73
CA TYR A 311 13.84 -10.63 2.44
C TYR A 311 14.82 -9.57 1.95
N ILE A 312 15.35 -8.71 2.83
CA ILE A 312 16.40 -7.75 2.46
C ILE A 312 17.63 -8.49 1.91
N GLY A 313 18.10 -9.53 2.59
CA GLY A 313 19.25 -10.33 2.13
C GLY A 313 18.99 -11.05 0.81
N ALA A 314 17.81 -11.66 0.65
CA ALA A 314 17.42 -12.33 -0.58
C ALA A 314 17.36 -11.35 -1.77
N TYR A 315 16.75 -10.18 -1.58
CA TYR A 315 16.62 -9.19 -2.63
C TYR A 315 17.92 -8.46 -2.93
N ALA A 316 18.79 -8.24 -1.93
CA ALA A 316 20.15 -7.77 -2.17
C ALA A 316 20.93 -8.73 -3.09
N ALA A 317 20.76 -10.04 -2.92
CA ALA A 317 21.39 -11.03 -3.78
C ALA A 317 20.86 -10.99 -5.23
N LEU A 318 19.56 -10.72 -5.44
CA LEU A 318 18.97 -10.57 -6.79
C LEU A 318 19.41 -9.29 -7.50
N LEU A 319 19.53 -8.19 -6.73
CA LEU A 319 19.88 -6.87 -7.25
C LEU A 319 21.39 -6.73 -7.51
N GLY A 320 22.23 -7.39 -6.71
CA GLY A 320 23.67 -7.21 -6.68
C GLY A 320 24.03 -5.86 -6.05
N ARG A 321 23.94 -4.78 -6.83
CA ARG A 321 24.06 -3.41 -6.31
C ARG A 321 22.71 -2.98 -5.73
N VAL A 322 22.69 -2.55 -4.48
CA VAL A 322 21.53 -1.90 -3.85
C VAL A 322 21.86 -0.42 -3.66
N ASP A 323 21.05 0.47 -4.22
CA ASP A 323 21.20 1.92 -4.05
C ASP A 323 20.47 2.41 -2.78
N ALA A 324 19.30 1.84 -2.48
CA ALA A 324 18.56 2.16 -1.26
C ALA A 324 17.68 1.02 -0.72
N VAL A 325 17.46 1.04 0.60
CA VAL A 325 16.35 0.34 1.28
C VAL A 325 15.32 1.38 1.70
N VAL A 326 14.07 1.18 1.34
CA VAL A 326 12.96 2.10 1.63
C VAL A 326 11.99 1.46 2.59
N PHE A 327 11.67 2.14 3.70
CA PHE A 327 10.55 1.79 4.57
C PHE A 327 9.37 2.71 4.30
N THR A 328 8.18 2.13 4.19
CA THR A 328 6.94 2.87 3.96
C THR A 328 5.75 2.19 4.65
N ALA A 329 4.57 2.82 4.52
CA ALA A 329 3.32 2.47 5.18
C ALA A 329 3.38 2.62 6.70
N GLY A 330 2.22 2.45 7.35
CA GLY A 330 2.02 2.91 8.72
C GLY A 330 3.06 2.43 9.76
N VAL A 331 3.55 1.19 9.66
CA VAL A 331 4.60 0.65 10.57
C VAL A 331 5.99 0.97 10.04
N GLY A 332 6.24 0.93 8.73
CA GLY A 332 7.54 1.29 8.16
C GLY A 332 7.91 2.75 8.42
N GLU A 333 6.91 3.64 8.40
CA GLU A 333 7.04 5.07 8.68
C GLU A 333 7.30 5.36 10.17
N MET A 334 6.62 4.63 11.07
CA MET A 334 6.53 5.01 12.48
C MET A 334 7.23 4.05 13.45
N GLY A 335 7.54 2.82 13.04
CA GLY A 335 8.10 1.77 13.88
C GLY A 335 9.62 1.72 13.85
N GLU A 336 10.29 2.64 14.56
CA GLU A 336 11.75 2.69 14.63
C GLU A 336 12.40 1.40 15.12
N HIS A 337 11.75 0.71 16.07
CA HIS A 337 12.18 -0.59 16.59
C HIS A 337 12.12 -1.71 15.52
N ILE A 338 11.12 -1.68 14.63
CA ILE A 338 11.03 -2.65 13.51
C ILE A 338 12.13 -2.39 12.49
N ARG A 339 12.38 -1.12 12.12
CA ARG A 339 13.48 -0.76 11.23
C ARG A 339 14.83 -1.20 11.80
N ARG A 340 15.10 -0.85 13.06
CA ARG A 340 16.31 -1.27 13.78
C ARG A 340 16.49 -2.78 13.78
N GLY A 341 15.48 -3.53 14.23
CA GLY A 341 15.57 -4.99 14.33
C GLY A 341 15.81 -5.66 12.98
N SER A 342 15.18 -5.13 11.93
CA SER A 342 15.28 -5.63 10.56
C SER A 342 16.63 -5.35 9.91
N LEU A 343 17.27 -4.21 10.24
CA LEU A 343 18.53 -3.77 9.62
C LEU A 343 19.78 -4.22 10.39
N LYS A 344 19.65 -4.59 11.67
CA LYS A 344 20.78 -5.00 12.52
C LYS A 344 21.62 -6.12 11.89
N GLY A 345 22.92 -5.93 11.74
CA GLY A 345 23.84 -6.97 11.22
C GLY A 345 23.96 -6.99 9.69
N LEU A 346 23.43 -5.99 8.98
CA LEU A 346 23.50 -5.89 7.51
C LEU A 346 24.63 -4.96 7.03
N GLU A 347 25.56 -4.57 7.91
CA GLU A 347 26.67 -3.66 7.60
C GLU A 347 27.58 -4.25 6.51
N SER A 348 27.73 -5.58 6.48
CA SER A 348 28.47 -6.30 5.42
C SER A 348 27.85 -6.18 4.03
N LEU A 349 26.57 -5.82 3.93
CA LEU A 349 25.87 -5.52 2.69
C LEU A 349 25.91 -4.01 2.35
N GLY A 350 26.67 -3.21 3.10
CA GLY A 350 26.74 -1.76 2.94
C GLY A 350 25.52 -1.01 3.49
N ILE A 351 24.69 -1.66 4.31
CA ILE A 351 23.51 -1.06 4.94
C ILE A 351 23.88 -0.66 6.36
N VAL A 352 24.19 0.63 6.56
CA VAL A 352 24.62 1.17 7.86
C VAL A 352 23.62 2.25 8.32
N MET A 353 22.83 1.91 9.34
CA MET A 353 21.80 2.77 9.90
C MET A 353 22.38 3.68 10.98
N ASP A 354 21.95 4.94 11.00
CA ASP A 354 22.17 5.87 12.09
C ASP A 354 21.01 5.75 13.11
N GLU A 355 21.33 5.35 14.34
CA GLU A 355 20.34 5.09 15.38
C GLU A 355 19.58 6.34 15.82
N ASP A 356 20.26 7.49 15.89
CA ASP A 356 19.64 8.75 16.29
C ASP A 356 18.71 9.24 15.19
N LYS A 357 19.14 9.18 13.92
CA LYS A 357 18.27 9.49 12.79
C LYS A 357 17.05 8.55 12.73
N ASN A 358 17.24 7.26 13.00
CA ASN A 358 16.14 6.30 13.04
C ASN A 358 15.10 6.63 14.13
N ASN A 359 15.56 6.99 15.34
CA ASN A 359 14.69 7.39 16.45
C ASN A 359 13.93 8.70 16.14
N LEU A 360 14.59 9.66 15.48
CA LEU A 360 13.98 10.92 15.06
C LEU A 360 12.93 10.73 13.95
N SER A 361 13.11 9.72 13.09
CA SER A 361 12.24 9.42 11.96
C SER A 361 10.90 8.79 12.38
N HIS A 362 10.05 9.60 13.02
CA HIS A 362 8.73 9.22 13.49
C HIS A 362 7.71 10.28 13.02
N CYS A 363 7.52 10.35 11.71
CA CYS A 363 6.73 11.38 11.03
C CYS A 363 6.12 10.83 9.73
N ARG A 364 4.88 11.21 9.42
CA ARG A 364 4.19 10.87 8.16
C ARG A 364 4.17 12.01 7.13
N ASN A 365 4.72 13.16 7.51
CA ASN A 365 4.68 14.40 6.74
C ASN A 365 6.03 14.78 6.12
N ALA A 366 7.04 13.94 6.25
CA ALA A 366 8.36 14.16 5.66
C ALA A 366 8.99 12.86 5.17
N GLU A 367 9.74 12.96 4.08
CA GLU A 367 10.70 11.95 3.65
C GLU A 367 11.99 12.13 4.45
N THR A 368 12.55 11.06 5.00
CA THR A 368 13.77 11.12 5.82
C THR A 368 14.84 10.15 5.34
N CYS A 369 16.09 10.43 5.65
CA CYS A 369 17.21 9.52 5.45
C CYS A 369 17.81 9.12 6.80
N ILE A 370 17.83 7.82 7.09
CA ILE A 370 18.26 7.25 8.37
C ILE A 370 19.55 6.44 8.27
N SER A 371 20.25 6.49 7.12
CA SER A 371 21.59 5.91 7.00
C SER A 371 22.65 6.85 7.56
N THR A 372 23.79 6.29 7.95
CA THR A 372 25.00 7.10 8.18
C THR A 372 25.44 7.76 6.87
N ASP A 373 26.25 8.81 6.97
CA ASP A 373 26.68 9.57 5.79
C ASP A 373 27.60 8.75 4.87
N ASP A 374 28.38 7.86 5.47
CA ASP A 374 29.30 6.92 4.81
C ASP A 374 28.66 5.59 4.39
N SER A 375 27.38 5.35 4.72
CA SER A 375 26.66 4.14 4.29
C SER A 375 26.60 4.05 2.76
N PRO A 376 27.13 2.97 2.15
CA PRO A 376 27.03 2.75 0.70
C PRO A 376 25.58 2.66 0.19
N VAL A 377 24.70 2.08 0.99
CA VAL A 377 23.26 1.97 0.71
C VAL A 377 22.52 3.02 1.52
N LYS A 378 21.69 3.85 0.86
CA LYS A 378 20.82 4.79 1.58
C LYS A 378 19.64 4.08 2.22
N ILE A 379 19.19 4.58 3.36
CA ILE A 379 18.01 4.03 4.05
C ILE A 379 17.01 5.17 4.15
N PHE A 380 15.91 5.07 3.40
CA PHE A 380 14.88 6.09 3.37
C PHE A 380 13.63 5.64 4.14
N VAL A 381 12.97 6.60 4.78
CA VAL A 381 11.59 6.44 5.23
C VAL A 381 10.75 7.38 4.37
N ILE A 382 9.91 6.80 3.50
CA ILE A 382 9.11 7.55 2.53
C ILE A 382 7.64 7.26 2.83
N PRO A 383 6.86 8.23 3.31
CA PRO A 383 5.42 8.04 3.44
C PRO A 383 4.77 7.80 2.08
N THR A 384 4.09 6.67 1.90
CA THR A 384 3.49 6.31 0.59
C THR A 384 2.31 7.23 0.25
N ASP A 385 2.07 7.47 -1.03
CA ASP A 385 0.91 8.23 -1.53
C ASP A 385 0.21 7.43 -2.65
N GLU A 386 -0.54 6.40 -2.24
CA GLU A 386 -1.21 5.50 -3.19
C GLU A 386 -2.35 6.24 -3.91
N GLU A 387 -3.07 7.10 -3.19
CA GLU A 387 -4.15 7.92 -3.71
C GLU A 387 -3.65 8.90 -4.78
N LEU A 388 -2.44 9.46 -4.66
CA LEU A 388 -1.87 10.28 -5.73
C LEU A 388 -1.57 9.47 -6.99
N VAL A 389 -1.04 8.24 -6.87
CA VAL A 389 -0.86 7.36 -8.05
C VAL A 389 -2.20 7.13 -8.75
N MET A 390 -3.24 6.79 -7.98
CA MET A 390 -4.58 6.58 -8.53
C MET A 390 -5.15 7.85 -9.18
N THR A 391 -4.89 9.01 -8.58
CA THR A 391 -5.31 10.32 -9.08
C THR A 391 -4.66 10.63 -10.43
N GLU A 392 -3.35 10.44 -10.52
CA GLU A 392 -2.57 10.69 -11.74
C GLU A 392 -2.95 9.73 -12.87
N ASP A 393 -3.10 8.44 -12.56
CA ASP A 393 -3.53 7.44 -13.54
C ASP A 393 -4.93 7.75 -14.08
N ALA A 394 -5.89 8.05 -13.20
CA ALA A 394 -7.26 8.40 -13.60
C ALA A 394 -7.30 9.68 -14.47
N PHE A 395 -6.56 10.72 -14.06
CA PHE A 395 -6.43 11.96 -14.83
C PHE A 395 -5.84 11.69 -16.22
N ALA A 396 -4.75 10.93 -16.29
CA ALA A 396 -4.03 10.69 -17.53
C ALA A 396 -4.84 9.82 -18.49
N LEU A 397 -5.55 8.80 -17.98
CA LEU A 397 -6.45 7.94 -18.75
C LEU A 397 -7.62 8.73 -19.34
N MET A 398 -8.25 9.58 -18.54
CA MET A 398 -9.32 10.46 -18.99
C MET A 398 -8.87 11.35 -20.17
N ASN A 399 -7.63 11.84 -20.15
CA ASN A 399 -7.06 12.67 -21.20
C ASN A 399 -6.41 11.89 -22.36
N GLY A 400 -6.39 10.56 -22.33
CA GLY A 400 -5.71 9.74 -23.35
C GLY A 400 -4.19 9.89 -23.38
N THR A 401 -3.58 10.28 -22.26
CA THR A 401 -2.13 10.53 -22.11
C THR A 401 -1.40 9.45 -21.30
N TYR A 402 -2.15 8.53 -20.69
CA TYR A 402 -1.58 7.43 -19.91
C TYR A 402 -0.95 6.37 -20.80
N ASP A 403 0.26 5.94 -20.45
CA ASP A 403 0.91 4.76 -21.03
C ASP A 403 0.83 3.56 -20.08
N VAL A 404 1.95 2.98 -19.68
CA VAL A 404 2.08 1.99 -18.61
C VAL A 404 2.89 2.64 -17.50
N HIS A 405 2.61 2.29 -16.25
CA HIS A 405 3.25 2.87 -15.06
C HIS A 405 4.80 2.91 -15.10
N THR A 406 5.46 2.04 -15.86
CA THR A 406 6.92 2.06 -16.05
C THR A 406 7.41 3.16 -16.98
N ASN A 407 6.61 3.56 -17.97
CA ASN A 407 6.94 4.61 -18.95
C ASN A 407 6.19 5.93 -18.71
N PHE A 408 5.17 5.91 -17.84
CA PHE A 408 4.45 7.10 -17.44
C PHE A 408 5.29 7.95 -16.47
N HIS A 409 5.34 9.26 -16.72
CA HIS A 409 6.01 10.23 -15.87
C HIS A 409 5.01 10.83 -14.89
N TYR A 410 5.20 10.52 -13.61
CA TYR A 410 4.37 11.02 -12.53
C TYR A 410 4.86 12.38 -12.03
N THR A 411 3.96 13.22 -11.54
CA THR A 411 4.32 14.55 -11.01
C THR A 411 5.28 14.46 -9.83
N PHE A 412 5.21 13.37 -9.07
CA PHE A 412 6.12 13.12 -7.95
C PHE A 412 7.52 12.66 -8.37
N GLU A 413 7.81 12.53 -9.67
CA GLU A 413 9.18 12.35 -10.18
C GLU A 413 9.92 13.68 -10.37
N ASP A 414 9.24 14.83 -10.31
CA ASP A 414 9.88 16.14 -10.35
C ASP A 414 10.62 16.41 -9.01
N PRO A 415 11.91 16.80 -9.01
CA PRO A 415 12.64 17.23 -7.80
C PRO A 415 11.96 18.38 -7.03
N LYS A 416 11.12 19.17 -7.70
CA LYS A 416 10.34 20.28 -7.11
C LYS A 416 8.97 19.84 -6.59
N TYR A 417 8.59 18.57 -6.77
CA TYR A 417 7.35 18.04 -6.24
C TYR A 417 7.25 18.29 -4.74
N LEU A 418 6.05 18.70 -4.32
CA LEU A 418 5.74 19.01 -2.94
C LEU A 418 4.32 18.55 -2.64
N ASN A 419 4.18 17.64 -1.68
CA ASN A 419 2.86 17.29 -1.15
C ASN A 419 2.42 18.40 -0.18
N LYS A 420 1.50 19.27 -0.62
CA LYS A 420 1.03 20.42 0.16
C LYS A 420 0.37 20.03 1.48
N ALA A 421 -0.37 18.92 1.52
CA ALA A 421 -1.00 18.42 2.73
C ALA A 421 0.05 18.02 3.77
N ARG A 422 1.11 17.31 3.33
CA ARG A 422 2.24 16.95 4.19
C ARG A 422 3.00 18.18 4.66
N GLU A 423 3.29 19.16 3.82
CA GLU A 423 3.99 20.39 4.26
C GLU A 423 3.23 21.15 5.34
N ARG A 424 1.89 21.25 5.22
CA ARG A 424 1.07 21.84 6.30
C ARG A 424 1.21 21.06 7.61
N GLY A 425 1.17 19.74 7.55
CA GLY A 425 1.35 18.87 8.72
C GLY A 425 2.78 18.95 9.30
N LEU A 426 3.78 19.08 8.43
CA LEU A 426 5.20 19.14 8.81
C LEU A 426 5.53 20.37 9.65
N ILE A 427 4.88 21.52 9.39
CA ILE A 427 5.04 22.72 10.22
C ILE A 427 4.75 22.41 11.69
N GLU A 428 3.66 21.69 11.97
CA GLU A 428 3.28 21.31 13.33
C GLU A 428 4.21 20.23 13.91
N ASN A 429 4.72 19.32 13.07
CA ASN A 429 5.73 18.35 13.50
C ASN A 429 7.04 19.04 13.93
N LEU A 430 7.53 20.01 13.15
CA LEU A 430 8.76 20.74 13.42
C LEU A 430 8.65 21.66 14.63
N LYS A 431 7.47 22.22 14.91
CA LYS A 431 7.23 22.95 16.17
C LYS A 431 7.40 22.05 17.40
N LYS A 432 6.97 20.78 17.30
CA LYS A 432 7.04 19.81 18.40
C LYS A 432 8.40 19.13 18.52
N LYS A 433 9.08 18.90 17.39
CA LYS A 433 10.37 18.21 17.27
C LYS A 433 11.24 18.91 16.21
N PRO A 434 11.90 20.03 16.54
CA PRO A 434 12.74 20.77 15.59
C PRO A 434 13.90 19.94 15.03
N GLU A 435 14.40 18.96 15.79
CA GLU A 435 15.52 18.10 15.40
C GLU A 435 15.20 17.24 14.18
N LEU A 436 13.92 16.96 13.92
CA LEU A 436 13.46 16.26 12.72
C LEU A 436 14.01 16.92 11.45
N GLN A 437 14.16 18.25 11.43
CA GLN A 437 14.68 19.00 10.28
C GLN A 437 16.05 18.49 9.81
N SER A 438 16.88 17.96 10.70
CA SER A 438 18.24 17.49 10.41
C SER A 438 18.28 16.20 9.57
N ILE A 439 17.17 15.45 9.52
CA ILE A 439 17.08 14.16 8.83
C ILE A 439 16.12 14.16 7.64
N ILE A 440 15.40 15.27 7.42
CA ILE A 440 14.53 15.43 6.26
C ILE A 440 15.42 15.46 5.02
N VAL A 441 15.13 14.58 4.07
CA VAL A 441 15.79 14.56 2.78
C VAL A 441 14.94 15.33 1.78
N ARG A 442 15.58 16.22 1.01
CA ARG A 442 14.97 16.88 -0.15
C ARG A 442 15.82 16.59 -1.37
N PRO A 443 15.21 16.47 -2.57
CA PRO A 443 15.96 16.30 -3.80
C PRO A 443 16.97 17.44 -3.99
N ALA A 444 18.15 17.14 -4.52
CA ALA A 444 19.07 18.18 -4.96
C ALA A 444 18.44 18.96 -6.12
N LEU A 445 18.29 20.28 -5.97
CA LEU A 445 17.88 21.14 -7.08
C LEU A 445 19.11 21.33 -7.99
N ALA A 446 18.96 20.93 -9.25
CA ALA A 446 19.99 21.08 -10.29
C ALA A 446 20.29 22.54 -10.61
#